data_AF-A0A4Z0ANS0-F1
#
_entry.id   AF-A0A4Z0ANS0-F1
#
_cell.length_a   1.000
_cell.length_b   1.000
_cell.length_c   1.000
_cell.angle_alpha   90.00
_cell.angle_beta   90.00
_cell.angle_gamma   90.00
#
_symmetry.space_group_name_H-M   'P 1'
#
loop_
_entity.id
_entity.type
_entity.pdbx_description
1 polymer ?
#
loop_
_entity_poly.entity_id
_entity_poly.type
_entity_poly.pdbx_seq_one_letter_code
_entity_poly.pdbx_strand_id
1 'polypeptide(L)' 'MTKVKSNPPHNFFITHPELSFEDALAYASDLLHCAEALGQSPKAAGYLVEMAKVMVDRSLECMSPS' A
#
# COMPACT_ATOMS: atom_id res chain seq x y z
N MET A 1 -14.30 -30.15 10.49
CA MET A 1 -14.30 -28.68 10.51
C MET A 1 -12.96 -28.19 9.97
N THR A 2 -12.86 -27.98 8.67
CA THR A 2 -11.67 -27.43 8.03
C THR A 2 -11.61 -25.93 8.34
N LYS A 3 -10.67 -25.51 9.18
CA LYS A 3 -10.35 -24.09 9.36
C LYS A 3 -9.90 -23.55 8.01
N VAL A 4 -10.78 -22.84 7.32
CA VAL A 4 -10.41 -22.02 6.18
C VAL A 4 -9.47 -20.95 6.73
N LYS A 5 -8.17 -21.17 6.54
CA LYS A 5 -7.16 -20.14 6.76
C LYS A 5 -7.47 -19.07 5.72
N SER A 6 -7.96 -17.91 6.16
CA SER A 6 -8.06 -16.71 5.32
C SER A 6 -6.65 -16.35 4.88
N ASN A 7 -6.17 -16.99 3.84
CA ASN A 7 -5.05 -16.51 3.06
C ASN A 7 -5.63 -15.34 2.28
N PRO A 8 -5.26 -14.07 2.48
CA PRO A 8 -5.72 -13.02 1.59
C PRO A 8 -4.96 -13.24 0.27
N PRO A 9 -5.58 -13.74 -0.83
CA PRO A 9 -4.87 -13.97 -2.07
C PRO A 9 -5.14 -12.81 -3.03
N HIS A 10 -5.53 -11.65 -2.52
CA HIS A 10 -5.79 -10.46 -3.32
C HIS A 10 -4.92 -9.35 -2.77
N ASN A 11 -3.95 -8.89 -3.58
CA ASN A 11 -3.46 -7.54 -3.47
C ASN A 11 -4.70 -6.65 -3.65
N PHE A 12 -5.34 -6.24 -2.55
CA PHE A 12 -6.51 -5.35 -2.59
C PHE A 12 -6.15 -4.01 -3.25
N PHE A 13 -4.86 -3.72 -3.31
CA PHE A 13 -4.28 -2.54 -3.91
C PHE A 13 -3.36 -2.97 -5.05
N ILE A 14 -3.75 -2.58 -6.26
CA ILE A 14 -2.98 -2.78 -7.48
C ILE A 14 -2.54 -1.40 -7.94
N THR A 15 -1.24 -1.20 -8.13
CA THR A 15 -0.70 0.05 -8.68
C THR A 15 -0.94 0.14 -10.18
N HIS A 16 -1.09 1.36 -10.68
CA HIS A 16 -1.11 1.59 -12.12
C HIS A 16 0.29 1.35 -12.72
N PRO A 17 0.44 0.60 -13.83
CA PRO A 17 1.75 0.33 -14.44
C PRO A 17 2.50 1.60 -14.85
N GLU A 18 1.78 2.61 -15.35
CA GLU A 18 2.35 3.89 -15.80
C GLU A 18 2.63 4.89 -14.67
N LEU A 19 2.52 4.48 -13.40
CA LEU A 19 2.76 5.40 -12.29
C LEU A 19 4.27 5.69 -12.16
N SER A 20 4.63 6.97 -12.09
CA SER A 20 6.01 7.43 -11.96
C SER A 20 6.59 7.15 -10.57
N PHE A 21 7.91 7.25 -10.43
CA PHE A 21 8.58 7.14 -9.14
C PHE A 21 8.11 8.23 -8.17
N GLU A 22 8.06 9.47 -8.64
CA GLU A 22 7.71 10.65 -7.86
C GLU A 22 6.25 10.58 -7.37
N ASP A 23 5.33 10.19 -8.26
CA ASP A 23 3.91 10.04 -7.91
C ASP A 23 3.70 8.88 -6.93
N ALA A 24 4.44 7.78 -7.11
CA ALA A 24 4.39 6.63 -6.21
C ALA A 24 4.80 7.02 -4.79
N LEU A 25 5.91 7.75 -4.66
CA LEU A 25 6.44 8.19 -3.38
C LEU A 25 5.55 9.26 -2.72
N ALA A 26 5.02 10.20 -3.50
CA ALA A 26 4.09 11.22 -3.01
C ALA A 26 2.82 10.57 -2.42
N TYR A 27 2.22 9.63 -3.16
CA TYR A 27 1.01 8.96 -2.71
C TYR A 27 1.27 8.08 -1.46
N ALA A 28 2.44 7.43 -1.38
CA ALA A 28 2.84 6.72 -0.17
C ALA A 28 2.90 7.65 1.06
N SER A 29 3.48 8.85 0.90
CA SER A 29 3.55 9.86 1.95
C SER A 29 2.16 10.32 2.41
N ASP A 30 1.26 10.58 1.46
CA ASP A 30 -0.12 11.01 1.76
C ASP A 30 -0.89 9.94 2.53
N LEU A 31 -0.75 8.67 2.14
CA LEU A 31 -1.38 7.54 2.83
C LEU A 31 -0.88 7.39 4.27
N LEU A 32 0.43 7.56 4.51
CA LEU A 32 1.00 7.52 5.85
C LEU A 32 0.51 8.67 6.73
N HIS A 33 0.42 9.88 6.17
CA HIS A 33 -0.11 11.03 6.89
C HIS A 33 -1.60 10.83 7.26
N CYS A 34 -2.38 10.27 6.34
CA CYS A 34 -3.77 9.92 6.61
C CYS A 34 -3.89 8.80 7.67
N ALA A 35 -2.98 7.81 7.67
CA ALA A 35 -2.96 6.74 8.66
C ALA A 35 -2.69 7.28 10.09
N GLU A 36 -1.80 8.25 10.23
CA GLU A 36 -1.53 8.93 11.50
C GLU A 36 -2.80 9.63 12.03
N ALA A 37 -3.51 10.36 11.16
CA ALA A 37 -4.76 11.02 11.51
C ALA A 37 -5.87 10.04 11.93
N LEU A 38 -5.79 8.78 11.52
CA LEU A 38 -6.73 7.71 11.88
C LEU A 38 -6.37 6.99 13.20
N GLY A 39 -5.57 7.58 14.09
CA GLY A 39 -5.11 6.94 15.34
C GLY A 39 -6.21 6.36 16.25
N GLN A 40 -7.48 6.75 16.07
CA GLN A 40 -8.64 6.17 16.78
C GLN A 40 -9.22 4.91 16.12
N SER A 41 -8.79 4.56 14.91
CA SER A 41 -9.20 3.37 14.16
C SER A 41 -7.96 2.61 13.64
N PRO A 42 -7.33 1.78 14.50
CA PRO A 42 -6.12 1.03 14.12
C PRO A 42 -6.32 0.16 12.88
N LYS A 43 -7.53 -0.37 12.68
CA LYS A 43 -7.85 -1.19 11.51
C LYS A 43 -7.85 -0.38 10.22
N ALA A 44 -8.41 0.84 10.23
CA ALA A 44 -8.42 1.71 9.07
C ALA A 44 -7.02 2.26 8.76
N ALA A 45 -6.27 2.65 9.80
CA ALA A 45 -4.87 3.02 9.67
C ALA A 45 -4.04 1.87 9.05
N GLY A 46 -4.28 0.63 9.48
CA GLY A 46 -3.64 -0.56 8.92
C GLY A 46 -3.82 -0.71 7.41
N TYR A 47 -5.03 -0.47 6.88
CA TYR A 47 -5.27 -0.52 5.44
C TYR A 47 -4.51 0.57 4.68
N LEU A 48 -4.46 1.80 5.21
CA LEU A 48 -3.68 2.88 4.60
C LEU A 48 -2.18 2.59 4.61
N VAL A 49 -1.68 1.95 5.66
CA VAL A 49 -0.28 1.51 5.73
C VAL A 49 0.00 0.39 4.71
N GLU A 50 -0.92 -0.56 4.53
CA GLU A 50 -0.78 -1.58 3.48
C GLU A 50 -0.79 -0.96 2.07
N MET A 51 -1.65 0.04 1.82
CA MET A 51 -1.63 0.81 0.58
C MET A 51 -0.29 1.54 0.39
N ALA A 52 0.22 2.19 1.43
CA ALA A 52 1.47 2.93 1.37
C ALA A 52 2.64 2.00 1.02
N LYS A 53 2.66 0.80 1.58
CA LYS A 53 3.64 -0.24 1.24
C LYS A 53 3.60 -0.57 -0.27
N VAL A 54 2.42 -0.79 -0.83
CA VAL A 54 2.27 -1.13 -2.26
C VAL A 54 2.81 -0.02 -3.16
N MET A 55 2.65 1.24 -2.76
CA MET A 55 3.18 2.39 -3.50
C MET A 55 4.70 2.53 -3.36
N VAL A 56 5.25 2.23 -2.17
CA VAL A 56 6.71 2.13 -1.98
C VAL A 56 7.28 1.02 -2.85
N ASP A 57 6.66 -0.16 -2.87
CA ASP A 57 7.10 -1.27 -3.74
C ASP A 57 7.12 -0.83 -5.21
N ARG A 58 6.09 -0.09 -5.67
CA ARG A 58 6.04 0.46 -7.02
C ARG A 58 7.15 1.49 -7.29
N SER A 59 7.45 2.37 -6.34
CA SER A 59 8.54 3.35 -6.52
C SER A 59 9.91 2.65 -6.63
N LEU A 60 10.12 1.55 -5.89
CA LEU A 60 11.32 0.72 -6.01
C LEU A 60 11.41 0.03 -7.38
N GLU A 61 10.29 -0.44 -7.92
CA GLU A 61 10.23 -1.00 -9.28
C GLU A 61 10.62 0.03 -10.35
N CYS A 62 10.22 1.30 -10.19
CA CYS A 62 10.61 2.38 -11.10
C CYS A 62 12.13 2.65 -11.11
N MET A 63 12.84 2.32 -10.03
CA MET A 63 14.30 2.48 -9.93
C MET A 63 15.09 1.24 -10.40
N SER A 64 14.41 0.11 -10.59
CA SER A 64 15.06 -1.13 -11.03
C SER A 64 15.44 -0.98 -12.51
N PRO A 65 16.73 -1.12 -12.87
CA PRO A 65 17.14 -1.06 -14.27
C PRO A 65 16.50 -2.23 -15.04
N SER A 66 15.82 -1.91 -16.15
CA SER A 66 15.25 -2.87 -17.09
C SER A 66 16.30 -3.70 -17.81
#